data_AF-A0A524PQY6-F1
#
_entry.id   AF-A0A524PQY6-F1
#
_cell.length_a   1.000
_cell.length_b   1.000
_cell.length_c   1.000
_cell.angle_alpha   90.00
_cell.angle_beta   90.00
_cell.angle_gamma   90.00
#
_symmetry.space_group_name_H-M   'P 1'
#
loop_
_entity.id
_entity.type
_entity.pdbx_description
1 polymer ?
#
loop_
_entity_poly.entity_id
_entity_poly.type
_entity_poly.pdbx_seq_one_letter_code
_entity_poly.pdbx_strand_id
1 'polypeptide(L)'
;MTPSRIGFIATHFNGTDRVSLESACWSRVLTDMGHECFFFTGESDEPEERTVIVPEADSHHPDVELINHELYDADMRSSKTSGMIQALRFHIKQHLHQFIHTFDINILIVENALSLPVNIPLGLALTELIAETGIPT
;
A
#
# COMPACT_ATOMS: atom_id res chain seq x y z
N MET A 1 10.57 -23.19 10.55
CA MET A 1 10.88 -21.81 10.16
C MET A 1 10.63 -20.91 11.35
N THR A 2 11.38 -19.83 11.51
CA THR A 2 11.07 -18.78 12.49
C THR A 2 9.82 -18.02 11.98
N PRO A 3 8.80 -17.79 12.81
CA PRO A 3 7.62 -17.02 12.41
C PRO A 3 8.01 -15.58 12.01
N SER A 4 7.59 -15.17 10.82
CA SER A 4 7.68 -13.79 10.34
C SER A 4 6.33 -13.10 10.45
N ARG A 5 6.36 -11.77 10.51
CA ARG A 5 5.19 -10.90 10.55
C ARG A 5 5.20 -10.09 9.25
N ILE A 6 4.29 -10.45 8.35
CA ILE A 6 4.32 -10.08 6.94
C ILE A 6 3.25 -9.04 6.67
N GLY A 7 3.65 -7.90 6.12
CA GLY A 7 2.74 -6.83 5.72
C GLY A 7 2.40 -6.91 4.24
N PHE A 8 1.14 -7.21 3.91
CA PHE A 8 0.60 -7.09 2.58
C PHE A 8 0.17 -5.65 2.32
N ILE A 9 0.56 -5.09 1.18
CA ILE A 9 0.26 -3.71 0.79
C ILE A 9 -0.34 -3.71 -0.62
N ALA A 10 -1.54 -3.17 -0.76
CA ALA A 10 -2.23 -2.98 -2.03
C ALA A 10 -3.16 -1.76 -1.95
N THR A 11 -3.65 -1.27 -3.10
CA THR A 11 -4.63 -0.17 -3.09
C THR A 11 -5.98 -0.58 -2.51
N HIS A 12 -6.34 -1.85 -2.63
CA HIS A 12 -7.54 -2.47 -2.02
C HIS A 12 -7.30 -3.96 -1.74
N PHE A 13 -8.05 -4.52 -0.79
CA PHE A 13 -8.19 -5.95 -0.51
C PHE A 13 -9.68 -6.30 -0.35
N ASN A 14 -10.49 -6.06 -1.38
CA ASN A 14 -11.92 -6.32 -1.36
C ASN A 14 -12.43 -6.96 -2.66
N GLY A 15 -13.51 -7.72 -2.54
CA GLY A 15 -14.17 -8.35 -3.69
C GLY A 15 -13.39 -9.49 -4.33
N THR A 16 -13.51 -9.62 -5.66
CA THR A 16 -13.03 -10.78 -6.44
C THR A 16 -12.09 -10.40 -7.56
N ASP A 17 -11.42 -9.24 -7.45
CA ASP A 17 -10.41 -8.85 -8.40
C ASP A 17 -9.15 -9.75 -8.24
N ARG A 18 -8.24 -9.69 -9.21
CA ARG A 18 -7.08 -10.57 -9.23
C ARG A 18 -6.15 -10.32 -8.04
N VAL A 19 -5.96 -9.06 -7.65
CA VAL A 19 -5.05 -8.67 -6.56
C VAL A 19 -5.54 -9.23 -5.23
N SER A 20 -6.82 -9.05 -4.92
CA SER A 20 -7.38 -9.57 -3.67
C SER A 20 -7.32 -11.09 -3.61
N LEU A 21 -7.62 -11.78 -4.72
CA LEU A 21 -7.57 -13.26 -4.78
C LEU A 21 -6.14 -13.81 -4.68
N GLU A 22 -5.16 -13.18 -5.33
CA GLU A 22 -3.74 -13.56 -5.23
C GLU A 22 -3.21 -13.32 -3.81
N SER A 23 -3.52 -12.17 -3.22
CA SER A 23 -3.13 -11.81 -1.85
C SER A 23 -3.72 -12.76 -0.82
N ALA A 24 -5.01 -13.10 -0.93
CA ALA A 24 -5.67 -14.06 -0.05
C ALA A 24 -5.06 -15.47 -0.17
N CYS A 25 -4.70 -15.89 -1.38
CA CYS A 25 -4.03 -17.17 -1.61
C CYS A 25 -2.66 -17.22 -0.91
N TRP A 26 -1.83 -16.19 -1.12
CA TRP A 26 -0.52 -16.11 -0.49
C TRP A 26 -0.60 -15.98 1.03
N SER A 27 -1.50 -15.13 1.54
CA SER A 27 -1.72 -14.96 2.98
C SER A 27 -2.10 -16.28 3.65
N ARG A 28 -2.98 -17.07 3.02
CA ARG A 28 -3.34 -18.41 3.50
C ARG A 28 -2.14 -19.34 3.53
N VAL A 29 -1.39 -19.45 2.44
CA VAL A 29 -0.20 -20.33 2.37
C VAL A 29 0.84 -19.95 3.43
N LEU A 30 1.12 -18.67 3.59
CA LEU A 30 2.08 -18.17 4.58
C LEU A 30 1.60 -18.43 6.01
N THR A 31 0.30 -18.26 6.26
CA THR A 31 -0.32 -18.57 7.55
C THR A 31 -0.25 -20.07 7.86
N ASP A 32 -0.53 -20.94 6.88
CA ASP A 32 -0.38 -22.40 7.00
C ASP A 32 1.07 -22.82 7.27
N MET A 33 2.06 -22.01 6.85
CA MET A 33 3.48 -22.17 7.16
C MET A 33 3.90 -21.62 8.54
N GLY A 34 2.97 -21.03 9.30
CA GLY A 34 3.20 -20.50 10.64
C GLY A 34 3.63 -19.02 10.69
N HIS A 35 3.39 -18.25 9.63
CA HIS A 35 3.58 -16.81 9.61
C HIS A 35 2.31 -16.04 9.98
N GLU A 36 2.44 -14.77 10.35
CA GLU A 36 1.32 -13.88 10.60
C GLU A 36 1.25 -12.82 9.50
N CYS A 37 0.06 -12.60 8.95
CA CYS A 37 -0.17 -11.63 7.86
C CYS A 37 -1.00 -10.44 8.37
N PHE A 38 -0.60 -9.25 7.95
CA PHE A 38 -1.22 -7.95 8.25
C PHE A 38 -1.41 -7.18 6.95
N PHE A 39 -2.38 -6.27 6.90
CA PHE A 39 -2.79 -5.61 5.67
C PHE A 39 -2.76 -4.09 5.81
N PHE A 40 -2.23 -3.42 4.79
CA PHE A 40 -2.27 -1.97 4.64
C PHE A 40 -2.91 -1.62 3.30
N THR A 41 -3.99 -0.85 3.32
CA THR A 41 -4.76 -0.60 2.09
C THR A 41 -5.69 0.60 2.17
N GLY A 42 -6.29 0.98 1.05
CA GLY A 42 -7.32 2.01 0.97
C GLY A 42 -8.74 1.52 1.29
N GLU A 43 -9.00 0.24 1.02
CA GLU A 43 -10.29 -0.42 1.26
C GLU A 43 -10.05 -1.92 1.48
N SER A 44 -10.76 -2.55 2.41
CA SER A 44 -10.52 -3.97 2.77
C SER A 44 -11.76 -4.69 3.27
N ASP A 45 -11.89 -5.97 2.90
CA ASP A 45 -12.81 -6.93 3.55
C ASP A 45 -12.11 -7.78 4.64
N GLU A 46 -10.79 -7.59 4.84
CA GLU A 46 -10.00 -8.34 5.83
C GLU A 46 -10.34 -7.94 7.28
N PRO A 47 -10.10 -8.82 8.28
CA PRO A 47 -10.36 -8.52 9.69
C PRO A 47 -9.70 -7.23 10.18
N GLU A 48 -10.47 -6.39 10.87
CA GLU A 48 -10.03 -5.07 11.36
C GLU A 48 -8.81 -5.17 12.29
N GLU A 49 -8.68 -6.25 13.07
CA GLU A 49 -7.57 -6.39 14.03
C GLU A 49 -6.20 -6.60 13.36
N ARG A 50 -6.18 -6.85 12.04
CA ARG A 50 -4.97 -7.09 11.26
C ARG A 50 -4.81 -6.11 10.10
N THR A 51 -5.69 -5.12 10.00
CA THR A 51 -5.79 -4.25 8.83
C THR A 51 -5.66 -2.78 9.23
N VAL A 52 -4.87 -2.03 8.49
CA VAL A 52 -4.80 -0.57 8.54
C VAL A 52 -5.38 -0.02 7.24
N ILE A 53 -6.48 0.70 7.36
CA ILE A 53 -7.14 1.37 6.24
C ILE A 53 -6.71 2.84 6.23
N VAL A 54 -6.09 3.26 5.13
CA VAL A 54 -5.73 4.65 4.84
C VAL A 54 -6.41 5.01 3.53
N PRO A 55 -7.55 5.73 3.53
CA PRO A 55 -8.35 5.96 2.33
C PRO A 55 -7.55 6.50 1.14
N GLU A 56 -6.53 7.31 1.39
CA GLU A 56 -5.64 7.88 0.37
C GLU A 56 -4.75 6.83 -0.35
N ALA A 57 -4.67 5.60 0.17
CA ALA A 57 -4.01 4.47 -0.49
C ALA A 57 -4.89 3.83 -1.59
N ASP A 58 -6.20 4.09 -1.62
CA ASP A 58 -7.06 3.66 -2.71
C ASP A 58 -6.75 4.45 -3.98
N SER A 59 -6.71 3.76 -5.12
CA SER A 59 -6.60 4.40 -6.44
C SER A 59 -7.81 5.27 -6.81
N HIS A 60 -8.98 5.03 -6.21
CA HIS A 60 -10.21 5.79 -6.42
C HIS A 60 -10.41 6.92 -5.40
N HIS A 61 -9.43 7.16 -4.52
CA HIS A 61 -9.51 8.30 -3.62
C HIS A 61 -9.59 9.62 -4.45
N PRO A 62 -10.48 10.58 -4.13
CA PRO A 62 -10.70 11.76 -4.97
C PRO A 62 -9.42 12.56 -5.28
N ASP A 63 -8.52 12.69 -4.32
CA ASP A 63 -7.24 13.38 -4.54
C ASP A 63 -6.29 12.59 -5.45
N VAL A 64 -6.34 11.25 -5.40
CA VAL A 64 -5.53 10.38 -6.27
C VAL A 64 -6.08 10.42 -7.71
N GLU A 65 -7.39 10.38 -7.88
CA GLU A 65 -8.03 10.56 -9.19
C GLU A 65 -7.71 11.93 -9.80
N LEU A 66 -7.77 13.00 -9.00
CA LEU A 66 -7.39 14.34 -9.45
C LEU A 66 -5.93 14.40 -9.89
N ILE A 67 -5.02 13.78 -9.13
CA ILE A 67 -3.61 13.68 -9.51
C ILE A 67 -3.46 12.90 -10.81
N ASN A 68 -4.11 11.74 -10.93
CA ASN A 68 -4.00 10.90 -12.12
C ASN A 68 -4.50 11.61 -13.38
N HIS A 69 -5.65 12.31 -13.31
CA HIS A 69 -6.15 13.12 -14.41
C HIS A 69 -5.12 14.19 -14.84
N GLU A 70 -4.53 14.91 -13.88
CA GLU A 70 -3.50 15.92 -14.16
C GLU A 70 -2.17 15.33 -14.67
N LEU A 71 -1.90 14.04 -14.43
CA LEU A 71 -0.68 13.37 -14.89
C LEU A 71 -0.83 12.70 -16.24
N TYR A 72 -2.01 12.16 -16.55
CA TYR A 72 -2.25 11.34 -17.75
C TYR A 72 -3.05 12.05 -18.83
N ASP A 73 -3.90 13.01 -18.47
CA ASP A 73 -4.79 13.70 -19.41
C ASP A 73 -4.33 15.13 -19.75
N ALA A 74 -3.26 15.62 -19.10
CA ALA A 74 -2.71 16.96 -19.30
C ALA A 74 -1.26 16.96 -19.80
N ASP A 75 -0.92 17.87 -20.72
CA ASP A 75 0.43 18.00 -21.30
C ASP A 75 1.47 18.59 -20.32
N MET A 76 1.02 19.38 -19.35
CA MET A 76 1.89 20.06 -18.37
C MET A 76 1.33 19.93 -16.96
N ARG A 77 2.15 19.37 -16.06
CA ARG A 77 1.81 19.24 -14.64
C ARG A 77 1.93 20.59 -13.92
N SER A 78 0.89 20.96 -13.17
CA SER A 78 0.92 22.16 -12.33
C SER A 78 1.81 22.01 -11.08
N SER A 79 2.30 23.14 -10.54
CA SER A 79 2.99 23.16 -9.25
C SER A 79 2.08 22.66 -8.11
N LYS A 80 0.78 22.94 -8.20
CA LYS A 80 -0.23 22.44 -7.26
C LYS A 80 -0.27 20.91 -7.23
N THR A 81 -0.35 20.25 -8.39
CA THR A 81 -0.36 18.79 -8.50
C THR A 81 0.91 18.19 -7.90
N SER A 82 2.06 18.84 -8.12
CA SER A 82 3.33 18.40 -7.54
C SER A 82 3.32 18.50 -6.00
N GLY A 83 2.74 19.56 -5.45
CA GLY A 83 2.52 19.72 -4.01
C GLY A 83 1.57 18.67 -3.43
N MET A 84 0.47 18.37 -4.12
CA MET A 84 -0.50 17.33 -3.69
C MET A 84 0.15 15.95 -3.62
N ILE A 85 0.94 15.57 -4.64
CA ILE A 85 1.69 14.31 -4.64
C ILE A 85 2.60 14.21 -3.41
N GLN A 86 3.35 15.28 -3.09
CA GLN A 86 4.26 15.27 -1.94
C GLN A 86 3.52 15.22 -0.60
N ALA A 87 2.38 15.91 -0.50
CA ALA A 87 1.54 15.90 0.70
C ALA A 87 0.97 14.50 0.98
N LEU A 88 0.33 13.88 -0.03
CA LEU A 88 -0.20 12.52 0.09
C LEU A 88 0.91 11.49 0.33
N ARG A 89 2.03 11.62 -0.37
CA ARG A 89 3.19 10.74 -0.13
C ARG A 89 3.66 10.82 1.32
N PHE A 90 3.78 12.03 1.87
CA PHE A 90 4.19 12.19 3.27
C PHE A 90 3.19 11.52 4.23
N HIS A 91 1.90 11.79 4.04
CA HIS A 91 0.81 11.21 4.82
C HIS A 91 0.83 9.68 4.80
N ILE A 92 0.82 9.09 3.61
CA ILE A 92 0.85 7.62 3.43
C ILE A 92 2.12 7.03 4.05
N LYS A 93 3.29 7.65 3.87
CA LYS A 93 4.54 7.15 4.45
C LYS A 93 4.51 7.13 5.98
N GLN A 94 3.93 8.15 6.63
CA GLN A 94 3.76 8.14 8.08
C GLN A 94 2.91 6.96 8.55
N HIS A 95 1.79 6.70 7.86
CA HIS A 95 0.94 5.56 8.17
C HIS A 95 1.63 4.22 7.91
N LEU A 96 2.46 4.10 6.87
CA LEU A 96 3.26 2.89 6.61
C LEU A 96 4.27 2.62 7.74
N HIS A 97 4.97 3.65 8.22
CA HIS A 97 5.85 3.51 9.39
C HIS A 97 5.06 3.06 10.63
N GLN A 98 3.89 3.65 10.86
CA GLN A 98 3.02 3.26 11.96
C GLN A 98 2.57 1.81 11.83
N PHE A 99 2.12 1.39 10.65
CA PHE A 99 1.72 0.02 10.35
C PHE A 99 2.84 -0.99 10.64
N ILE A 100 4.06 -0.71 10.15
CA ILE A 100 5.24 -1.55 10.41
C ILE A 100 5.52 -1.64 11.92
N HIS A 101 5.49 -0.52 12.62
CA HIS A 101 5.77 -0.48 14.05
C HIS A 101 4.70 -1.16 14.90
N THR A 102 3.42 -0.91 14.61
CA THR A 102 2.28 -1.44 15.36
C THR A 102 2.21 -2.97 15.30
N PHE A 103 2.49 -3.53 14.13
CA PHE A 103 2.43 -4.98 13.94
C PHE A 103 3.80 -5.66 13.92
N ASP A 104 4.89 -4.96 14.27
CA ASP A 104 6.26 -5.51 14.26
C ASP A 104 6.60 -6.24 12.95
N ILE A 105 6.27 -5.60 11.83
CA ILE A 105 6.39 -6.19 10.49
C ILE A 105 7.86 -6.23 10.09
N ASN A 106 8.30 -7.39 9.61
CA ASN A 106 9.69 -7.61 9.24
C ASN A 106 9.89 -8.01 7.76
N ILE A 107 8.80 -8.22 7.02
CA ILE A 107 8.78 -8.47 5.57
C ILE A 107 7.55 -7.78 4.99
N LEU A 108 7.68 -7.14 3.83
CA LEU A 108 6.56 -6.61 3.06
C LEU A 108 6.32 -7.45 1.82
N ILE A 109 5.05 -7.58 1.42
CA ILE A 109 4.61 -8.06 0.11
C ILE A 109 3.78 -6.94 -0.51
N VAL A 110 4.30 -6.35 -1.58
CA VAL A 110 3.67 -5.19 -2.22
C VAL A 110 3.00 -5.62 -3.52
N GLU A 111 1.68 -5.70 -3.49
CA GLU A 111 0.87 -6.21 -4.58
C GLU A 111 0.49 -5.06 -5.54
N ASN A 112 1.14 -5.06 -6.70
CA ASN A 112 0.98 -4.12 -7.81
C ASN A 112 1.21 -2.62 -7.54
N ALA A 113 1.34 -2.17 -6.29
CA ALA A 113 1.51 -0.75 -5.97
C ALA A 113 2.85 -0.15 -6.45
N LEU A 114 3.89 -0.98 -6.63
CA LEU A 114 5.19 -0.57 -7.17
C LEU A 114 5.36 -0.87 -8.68
N SER A 115 4.42 -1.59 -9.29
CA SER A 115 4.48 -1.98 -10.71
C SER A 115 3.44 -1.30 -11.58
N LEU A 116 2.31 -0.85 -10.99
CA LEU A 116 1.25 -0.12 -11.66
C LEU A 116 1.15 1.31 -11.10
N PRO A 117 1.13 2.34 -11.95
CA PRO A 117 1.17 3.72 -11.50
C PRO A 117 -0.24 4.28 -11.18
N VAL A 118 -1.12 3.46 -10.58
CA VAL A 118 -2.52 3.84 -10.27
C VAL A 118 -2.64 4.71 -9.02
N ASN A 119 -1.64 4.67 -8.14
CA ASN A 119 -1.50 5.57 -6.99
C ASN A 119 -0.03 6.01 -6.85
N ILE A 120 0.34 7.07 -7.58
CA ILE A 120 1.71 7.61 -7.57
C ILE A 120 2.21 8.00 -6.17
N PRO A 121 1.41 8.68 -5.32
CA PRO A 121 1.81 8.97 -3.93
C PRO A 121 2.18 7.72 -3.12
N LEU A 122 1.41 6.64 -3.22
CA LEU A 122 1.68 5.37 -2.54
C LEU A 122 2.99 4.75 -3.02
N GLY A 123 3.21 4.68 -4.35
CA GLY A 123 4.45 4.13 -4.91
C GLY A 123 5.70 4.90 -4.46
N LEU A 124 5.62 6.23 -4.41
CA LEU A 124 6.71 7.08 -3.88
C LEU A 124 6.94 6.86 -2.38
N ALA A 125 5.86 6.79 -1.60
CA ALA A 125 5.95 6.54 -0.16
C ALA A 125 6.63 5.19 0.14
N LEU A 126 6.26 4.13 -0.58
CA LEU A 126 6.86 2.80 -0.47
C LEU A 126 8.33 2.80 -0.89
N THR A 127 8.66 3.45 -2.01
CA THR A 127 10.05 3.51 -2.49
C THR A 127 10.97 4.20 -1.47
N GLU A 128 10.53 5.31 -0.89
CA GLU A 128 11.27 5.99 0.17
C GLU A 128 11.38 5.13 1.43
N LEU A 129 10.27 4.54 1.89
CA LEU A 129 10.23 3.68 3.07
C LEU A 129 11.20 2.49 2.96
N ILE A 130 11.19 1.80 1.82
CA ILE A 130 12.05 0.63 1.59
C ILE A 130 13.52 1.05 1.61
N ALA A 131 13.86 2.17 0.97
CA ALA A 131 15.23 2.69 0.96
C ALA A 131 15.70 3.16 2.35
N GLU A 132 14.81 3.76 3.15
CA GLU A 132 15.11 4.29 4.48
C GLU A 132 15.25 3.18 5.54
N THR A 133 14.47 2.11 5.42
CA THR A 133 14.40 1.03 6.43
C THR A 133 15.22 -0.21 6.06
N GLY A 134 15.46 -0.45 4.76
CA GLY A 134 16.03 -1.69 4.28
C GLY A 134 15.14 -2.91 4.51
N ILE A 135 13.84 -2.71 4.75
CA ILE A 135 12.89 -3.81 5.00
C ILE A 135 12.86 -4.76 3.79
N PRO A 136 12.98 -6.08 3.98
CA PRO A 136 12.77 -7.04 2.91
C PRO A 136 11.40 -6.85 2.24
N THR A 137 11.39 -6.73 0.92
CA THR A 137 10.21 -6.46 0.08
C THR A 137 10.23 -7.36 -1.15
#